data_AF-A0A8T2UCH0-F1
#
_entry.id   AF-A0A8T2UCH0-F1
#
_cell.length_a   1.000
_cell.length_b   1.000
_cell.length_c   1.000
_cell.angle_alpha   90.00
_cell.angle_beta   90.00
_cell.angle_gamma   90.00
#
_symmetry.space_group_name_H-M   'P 1'
#
loop_
_entity.id
_entity.type
_entity.pdbx_description
1 polymer ?
#
loop_
_entity_poly.entity_id
_entity_poly.type
_entity_poly.pdbx_seq_one_letter_code
_entity_poly.pdbx_strand_id
1 'polypeptide(L)'
;MERQDAEEKSRRAQNFNDKARQQCWQNADVVPGRHPEHWRKDPAGNIVCRLFTNCNGCLCHQYDHVLPFFKGGESDASNCQILQSGEPL
;
A
#
# COMPACT_ATOMS: atom_id res chain seq x y z
N MET A 1 28.87 -11.34 9.34
CA MET A 1 27.62 -11.30 10.12
C MET A 1 26.95 -9.91 10.03
N GLU A 2 27.71 -8.80 10.12
CA GLU A 2 27.16 -7.42 10.06
C GLU A 2 26.45 -7.00 8.75
N ARG A 3 26.87 -7.52 7.59
CA ARG A 3 26.24 -7.18 6.30
C ARG A 3 24.79 -7.68 6.18
N GLN A 4 24.51 -8.86 6.72
CA GLN A 4 23.17 -9.47 6.68
C GLN A 4 22.18 -8.72 7.59
N ASP A 5 22.64 -8.26 8.76
CA ASP A 5 21.83 -7.49 9.70
C ASP A 5 21.44 -6.11 9.14
N ALA A 6 22.39 -5.44 8.46
CA ALA A 6 22.14 -4.16 7.78
C ALA A 6 21.13 -4.29 6.63
N GLU A 7 21.21 -5.35 5.82
CA GLU A 7 20.24 -5.61 4.75
C GLU A 7 18.85 -5.97 5.27
N GLU A 8 18.76 -6.71 6.37
CA GLU A 8 17.48 -7.01 7.02
C GLU A 8 16.85 -5.74 7.59
N LYS A 9 17.66 -4.89 8.23
CA LYS A 9 17.21 -3.61 8.78
C LYS A 9 16.74 -2.64 7.68
N SER A 10 17.44 -2.61 6.55
CA SER A 10 17.04 -1.85 5.36
C SER A 10 15.72 -2.36 4.78
N ARG A 11 15.55 -3.68 4.63
CA ARG A 11 14.27 -4.28 4.19
C ARG A 11 13.12 -3.98 5.15
N ARG A 12 13.37 -3.98 6.46
CA ARG A 12 12.35 -3.57 7.46
C ARG A 12 12.02 -2.09 7.35
N ALA A 13 13.00 -1.24 7.05
CA ALA A 13 12.78 0.20 6.83
C ALA A 13 12.04 0.49 5.52
N GLN A 14 12.15 -0.37 4.51
CA GLN A 14 11.44 -0.25 3.24
C GLN A 14 9.96 -0.69 3.32
N ASN A 15 9.59 -1.56 4.27
CA ASN A 15 8.23 -2.08 4.36
C ASN A 15 7.36 -1.23 5.30
N PHE A 16 6.10 -1.02 4.93
CA PHE A 16 5.11 -0.41 5.82
C PHE A 16 4.76 -1.36 6.97
N ASN A 17 4.81 -0.86 8.21
CA ASN A 17 4.31 -1.59 9.37
C ASN A 17 2.76 -1.66 9.38
N ASP A 18 2.18 -2.51 10.23
CA ASP A 18 0.72 -2.69 10.32
C ASP A 18 -0.05 -1.40 10.57
N LYS A 19 0.49 -0.53 11.43
CA LYS A 19 -0.13 0.76 11.74
C LYS A 19 -0.16 1.66 10.51
N ALA A 20 0.95 1.75 9.78
CA ALA A 20 1.05 2.51 8.55
C ALA A 20 0.09 1.97 7.48
N ARG A 21 -0.01 0.64 7.30
CA ARG A 21 -0.98 0.02 6.39
C ARG A 21 -2.43 0.35 6.75
N GLN A 22 -2.78 0.27 8.04
CA GLN A 22 -4.12 0.60 8.51
C GLN A 22 -4.48 2.07 8.24
N GLN A 23 -3.57 3.00 8.55
CA GLN A 23 -3.75 4.42 8.30
C GLN A 23 -3.80 4.74 6.81
N CYS A 24 -2.94 4.11 6.01
CA CYS A 24 -2.92 4.22 4.56
C CYS A 24 -4.27 3.82 3.95
N TRP A 25 -4.86 2.70 4.39
CA TRP A 25 -6.21 2.32 3.99
C TRP A 25 -7.28 3.34 4.39
N GLN A 26 -7.17 3.89 5.61
CA GLN A 26 -8.12 4.89 6.10
C GLN A 26 -8.02 6.22 5.33
N ASN A 27 -6.83 6.59 4.87
CA ASN A 27 -6.56 7.80 4.10
C ASN A 27 -7.00 7.71 2.64
N ALA A 28 -7.13 6.50 2.08
CA ALA A 28 -7.57 6.31 0.70
C ALA A 28 -9.02 6.76 0.48
N ASP A 29 -9.39 7.09 -0.76
CA ASP A 29 -10.74 7.57 -1.07
C ASP A 29 -11.81 6.50 -0.83
N VAL A 30 -12.94 6.90 -0.23
CA VAL A 30 -14.09 6.00 -0.03
C VAL A 30 -14.85 5.79 -1.33
N VAL A 31 -15.45 4.60 -1.49
CA VAL A 31 -16.35 4.32 -2.62
C VAL A 31 -17.79 4.65 -2.19
N PRO A 32 -18.45 5.66 -2.78
CA PRO A 32 -19.83 6.01 -2.45
C PRO A 32 -20.77 4.81 -2.62
N GLY A 33 -21.67 4.59 -1.66
CA GLY A 33 -22.60 3.46 -1.69
C GLY A 33 -21.99 2.10 -1.35
N ARG A 34 -20.72 2.03 -0.93
CA ARG A 34 -20.07 0.81 -0.44
C ARG A 34 -19.53 0.97 0.98
N HIS A 35 -19.29 -0.16 1.67
CA HIS A 35 -18.80 -0.16 3.04
C HIS A 35 -17.34 0.38 3.11
N PRO A 36 -17.09 1.49 3.83
CA PRO A 36 -15.80 2.19 3.79
C PRO A 36 -14.65 1.42 4.46
N GLU A 37 -14.96 0.40 5.27
CA GLU A 37 -13.95 -0.49 5.84
C GLU A 37 -13.45 -1.53 4.84
N HIS A 38 -14.27 -1.87 3.83
CA HIS A 38 -13.96 -2.93 2.86
C HIS A 38 -13.53 -2.38 1.50
N TRP A 39 -14.04 -1.22 1.10
CA TRP A 39 -13.89 -0.68 -0.25
C TRP A 39 -13.22 0.68 -0.25
N ARG A 40 -12.20 0.83 -1.09
CA ARG A 40 -11.49 2.10 -1.32
C ARG A 40 -11.19 2.29 -2.80
N LYS A 41 -10.82 3.51 -3.17
CA LYS A 41 -10.26 3.84 -4.48
C LYS A 41 -8.75 4.04 -4.38
N ASP A 42 -8.03 3.53 -5.35
CA ASP A 42 -6.64 3.92 -5.56
C ASP A 42 -6.54 5.34 -6.16
N PRO A 43 -5.35 5.94 -6.27
CA PRO A 43 -5.16 7.26 -6.86
C PRO A 43 -5.57 7.38 -8.34
N ALA A 44 -5.69 6.26 -9.06
CA ALA A 44 -6.20 6.23 -10.43
C ALA A 44 -7.74 6.10 -10.49
N GLY A 45 -8.41 5.95 -9.34
CA GLY A 45 -9.85 5.80 -9.23
C GLY A 45 -10.36 4.36 -9.33
N ASN A 46 -9.46 3.37 -9.41
CA ASN A 46 -9.80 1.95 -9.42
C ASN A 46 -10.35 1.51 -8.06
N ILE A 47 -11.40 0.69 -8.08
CA ILE A 47 -12.01 0.16 -6.85
C ILE A 47 -11.22 -1.07 -6.40
N VAL A 48 -10.80 -1.08 -5.13
CA VAL A 48 -10.10 -2.21 -4.51
C VAL A 48 -10.77 -2.65 -3.21
N CYS A 49 -10.54 -3.90 -2.83
CA CYS A 49 -11.09 -4.49 -1.61
C CYS A 49 -10.00 -4.76 -0.57
N ARG A 50 -10.29 -4.49 0.71
CA ARG A 50 -9.33 -4.66 1.81
C ARG A 50 -8.80 -6.08 1.95
N LEU A 51 -9.64 -7.07 1.65
CA LEU A 51 -9.29 -8.49 1.76
C LEU A 51 -8.37 -8.96 0.62
N PHE A 52 -8.35 -8.25 -0.51
CA PHE A 52 -7.57 -8.62 -1.68
C PHE A 52 -6.23 -7.88 -1.71
N THR A 53 -5.47 -8.01 -0.63
CA THR A 53 -4.05 -7.62 -0.58
C THR A 53 -3.16 -8.71 -1.17
N ASN A 54 -2.10 -8.34 -1.87
CA ASN A 54 -1.02 -9.25 -2.27
C ASN A 54 -1.47 -10.35 -3.28
N CYS A 55 -2.43 -10.00 -4.13
CA CYS A 55 -2.90 -10.78 -5.28
C CYS A 55 -2.89 -9.93 -6.55
N ASN A 56 -3.13 -10.55 -7.71
CA ASN A 56 -3.29 -9.83 -8.98
C ASN A 56 -4.73 -9.93 -9.45
N GLY A 57 -5.33 -8.81 -9.84
CA GLY A 57 -6.70 -8.74 -10.31
C GLY A 57 -7.33 -7.37 -10.13
N CYS A 58 -8.51 -7.18 -10.71
CA CYS A 58 -9.20 -5.88 -10.76
C CYS A 58 -9.70 -5.35 -9.41
N LEU A 59 -9.67 -6.16 -8.34
CA LEU A 59 -9.99 -5.71 -6.97
C LEU A 59 -8.81 -5.84 -6.01
N CYS A 60 -7.69 -6.38 -6.51
CA CYS A 60 -6.50 -6.60 -5.72
C CYS A 60 -5.69 -5.31 -5.58
N HIS A 61 -4.99 -5.16 -4.46
CA HIS A 61 -4.10 -4.03 -4.23
C HIS A 61 -2.81 -4.41 -3.51
N GLN A 62 -1.85 -3.50 -3.61
CA GLN A 62 -0.62 -3.47 -2.83
C GLN A 62 -0.49 -2.12 -2.13
N TYR A 63 0.31 -2.09 -1.06
CA TYR A 63 0.75 -0.86 -0.42
C TYR A 63 2.04 -0.42 -1.10
N ASP A 64 2.02 0.78 -1.65
CA ASP A 64 3.12 1.34 -2.43
C ASP A 64 3.52 2.71 -1.88
N HIS A 65 4.75 3.15 -2.16
CA HIS A 65 5.20 4.47 -1.74
C HIS A 65 4.80 5.53 -2.77
N VAL A 66 4.26 6.66 -2.29
CA VAL A 66 3.98 7.81 -3.17
C VAL A 66 5.29 8.38 -3.73
N LEU A 67 6.27 8.62 -2.85
CA LEU A 67 7.66 8.86 -3.20
C LEU A 67 8.45 7.56 -3.00
N PRO A 68 9.06 6.98 -4.05
CA PRO A 68 9.80 5.73 -3.91
C PRO A 68 10.88 5.78 -2.83
N PHE A 69 11.04 4.69 -2.09
CA PHE A 69 11.99 4.59 -0.98
C PHE A 69 13.43 5.02 -1.38
N PHE A 70 13.90 4.59 -2.55
CA PHE A 70 15.25 4.95 -3.05
C PHE A 70 15.42 6.44 -3.38
N LYS A 71 14.33 7.21 -3.48
CA LYS A 71 14.33 8.67 -3.63
C LYS A 71 14.19 9.40 -2.30
N GLY A 72 14.30 8.69 -1.18
CA GLY A 72 14.18 9.25 0.17
C GLY A 72 12.75 9.24 0.71
N GLY A 73 11.83 8.47 0.12
CA GLY A 73 10.49 8.29 0.68
C GLY A 73 10.52 7.42 1.93
N GLU A 74 9.91 7.90 3.02
CA GLU A 74 9.79 7.14 4.26
C GLU A 74 8.68 6.08 4.15
N SER A 75 8.79 4.99 4.92
CA SER A 75 7.78 3.93 4.95
C SER A 75 6.73 4.17 6.04
N ASP A 76 6.11 5.36 6.01
CA ASP A 76 5.07 5.79 6.93
C ASP A 76 3.71 5.97 6.23
N ALA A 77 2.67 6.22 7.01
CA ALA A 77 1.30 6.34 6.50
C ALA A 77 1.10 7.51 5.52
N SER A 78 1.89 8.57 5.64
CA SER A 78 1.77 9.79 4.82
C SER A 78 2.35 9.59 3.42
N ASN A 79 3.33 8.69 3.30
CA ASN A 79 3.94 8.32 2.03
C ASN A 79 3.41 6.99 1.48
N CYS A 80 2.32 6.47 2.03
CA CYS A 80 1.70 5.22 1.59
C CYS A 80 0.48 5.49 0.70
N GLN A 81 0.38 4.75 -0.39
CA GLN A 81 -0.81 4.65 -1.24
C GLN A 81 -1.21 3.19 -1.43
N ILE A 82 -2.51 2.95 -1.64
CA ILE A 82 -2.99 1.67 -2.15
C ILE A 82 -2.99 1.76 -3.68
N LEU A 83 -2.43 0.76 -4.36
CA LEU A 83 -2.38 0.71 -5.81
C LEU A 83 -2.96 -0.62 -6.30
N GLN A 84 -3.85 -0.57 -7.29
CA GLN A 84 -4.41 -1.79 -7.87
C GLN A 84 -3.29 -2.63 -8.49
N SER A 85 -3.30 -3.94 -8.25
CA SER A 85 -2.28 -4.88 -8.74
C SER A 85 -2.78 -5.72 -9.92
N GLY A 86 -3.70 -5.20 -10.71
CA GLY A 86 -4.22 -5.85 -11.91
C GLY A 86 -3.41 -5.46 -13.14
N GLU A 87 -3.20 -6.41 -14.05
CA GLU A 87 -2.77 -6.05 -15.41
C GLU A 87 -3.91 -5.27 -16.09
N PRO A 88 -3.62 -4.15 -16.77
CA PRO A 88 -4.56 -3.55 -17.70
C PRO A 88 -4.81 -4.55 -18.84
N LEU A 89 -6.08 -4.88 -19.09
CA LEU A 89 -6.48 -5.60 -20.30
C LEU A 89 -6.16 -4.79 -21.56
#